data_AF-A0A0F5I4Z8-F1
#
_entry.id   AF-A0A0F5I4Z8-F1
#
_cell.length_a   1.000
_cell.length_b   1.000
_cell.length_c   1.000
_cell.angle_alpha   90.00
_cell.angle_beta   90.00
_cell.angle_gamma   90.00
#
_symmetry.space_group_name_H-M   'P 1'
#
loop_
_entity.id
_entity.type
_entity.pdbx_description
1 polymer ?
#
loop_
_entity_poly.entity_id
_entity_poly.type
_entity_poly.pdbx_seq_one_letter_code
_entity_poly.pdbx_strand_id
1 'polypeptide(L)'
;MPIILPMTAVHLIWVIGLGAIFPLGLLIAKLLNIQLLTTDNPLATLGGIVAAPQAFFIPVFIIVYMYIPEYLPFTVGLLGGSHFLPYMWIYRSKAYLFVTLATCLSSLILGGFLVDYAFTLVPLAIVAIYGSGVWLIIKELKQEAVSQKDRLLK
;
A
#
# COMPACT_ATOMS: atom_id res chain seq x y z
N MET A 1 -10.46 -17.27 12.08
CA MET A 1 -11.91 -17.24 11.73
C MET A 1 -12.44 -15.82 11.87
N PRO A 2 -13.00 -15.21 10.81
CA PRO A 2 -13.69 -13.92 10.91
C PRO A 2 -14.91 -14.09 11.83
N ILE A 3 -15.08 -13.13 12.74
CA ILE A 3 -16.06 -13.24 13.84
C ILE A 3 -17.50 -12.94 13.33
N ILE A 4 -17.64 -12.31 12.15
CA ILE A 4 -18.89 -11.65 11.74
C ILE A 4 -19.39 -12.10 10.36
N LEU A 5 -18.50 -12.44 9.42
CA LEU A 5 -18.86 -12.70 8.02
C LEU A 5 -18.44 -14.12 7.57
N PRO A 6 -19.19 -14.76 6.65
CA PRO A 6 -18.76 -16.00 6.02
C PRO A 6 -17.40 -15.84 5.31
N MET A 7 -16.54 -16.88 5.34
CA MET A 7 -15.21 -16.83 4.72
C MET A 7 -15.25 -16.46 3.24
N THR A 8 -16.24 -16.96 2.49
CA THR A 8 -16.43 -16.60 1.08
C THR A 8 -16.64 -15.10 0.90
N ALA A 9 -17.42 -14.45 1.77
CA ALA A 9 -17.61 -13.00 1.73
C ALA A 9 -16.30 -12.28 2.05
N VAL A 10 -15.52 -12.75 3.03
CA VAL A 10 -14.20 -12.18 3.35
C VAL A 10 -13.25 -12.27 2.15
N HIS A 11 -13.17 -13.40 1.48
CA HIS A 11 -12.33 -13.55 0.28
C HIS A 11 -12.74 -12.57 -0.84
N LEU A 12 -14.05 -12.45 -1.09
CA LEU A 12 -14.57 -11.51 -2.09
C LEU A 12 -14.29 -10.06 -1.71
N ILE A 13 -14.37 -9.70 -0.41
CA ILE A 13 -13.99 -8.37 0.07
C ILE A 13 -12.52 -8.07 -0.25
N TRP A 14 -11.61 -9.05 -0.10
CA TRP A 14 -10.21 -8.86 -0.49
C TRP A 14 -10.06 -8.64 -2.00
N VAL A 15 -10.68 -9.47 -2.84
CA VAL A 15 -10.53 -9.39 -4.30
C VAL A 15 -11.20 -8.14 -4.87
N ILE A 16 -12.45 -7.86 -4.49
CA ILE A 16 -13.22 -6.70 -4.97
C ILE A 16 -12.70 -5.41 -4.35
N GLY A 17 -12.32 -5.44 -3.07
CA GLY A 17 -11.81 -4.27 -2.33
C GLY A 17 -10.56 -3.67 -2.96
N LEU A 18 -9.71 -4.47 -3.62
CA LEU A 18 -8.57 -3.99 -4.39
C LEU A 18 -8.98 -3.04 -5.52
N GLY A 19 -10.07 -3.36 -6.21
CA GLY A 19 -10.64 -2.49 -7.26
C GLY A 19 -11.18 -1.17 -6.70
N ALA A 20 -11.55 -1.12 -5.42
CA ALA A 20 -12.04 0.09 -4.78
C ALA A 20 -10.93 1.07 -4.37
N ILE A 21 -9.67 0.62 -4.25
CA ILE A 21 -8.55 1.45 -3.78
C ILE A 21 -8.37 2.69 -4.65
N PHE A 22 -8.35 2.52 -5.98
CA PHE A 22 -8.12 3.63 -6.90
C PHE A 22 -9.28 4.65 -6.93
N PRO A 23 -10.56 4.23 -7.10
CA PRO A 23 -11.69 5.15 -6.99
C PRO A 23 -11.77 5.89 -5.65
N LEU A 24 -11.50 5.20 -4.52
CA LEU A 24 -11.48 5.83 -3.20
C LEU A 24 -10.33 6.84 -3.08
N GLY A 25 -9.16 6.53 -3.64
CA GLY A 25 -8.04 7.47 -3.70
C GLY A 25 -8.41 8.76 -4.45
N LEU A 26 -9.07 8.64 -5.61
CA LEU A 26 -9.57 9.79 -6.37
C LEU A 26 -10.63 10.58 -5.60
N LEU A 27 -11.54 9.90 -4.89
CA LEU A 27 -12.54 10.54 -4.05
C LEU A 27 -11.90 11.34 -2.92
N ILE A 28 -10.96 10.75 -2.18
CA ILE A 28 -10.23 11.42 -1.09
C ILE A 28 -9.45 12.61 -1.64
N ALA A 29 -8.76 12.46 -2.78
CA ALA A 29 -8.05 13.56 -3.40
C ALA A 29 -8.96 14.72 -3.78
N LYS A 30 -10.15 14.43 -4.33
CA LYS A 30 -11.15 15.45 -4.62
C LYS A 30 -11.61 16.18 -3.35
N LEU A 31 -11.84 15.46 -2.26
CA LEU A 31 -12.21 16.04 -0.96
C LEU A 31 -11.10 16.94 -0.39
N LEU A 32 -9.83 16.60 -0.66
CA LEU A 32 -8.66 17.36 -0.22
C LEU A 32 -8.20 18.43 -1.23
N ASN A 33 -8.90 18.61 -2.36
CA ASN A 33 -8.49 19.46 -3.48
C ASN A 33 -7.08 19.15 -4.03
N ILE A 34 -6.71 17.86 -4.03
CA ILE A 34 -5.44 17.35 -4.57
C ILE A 34 -5.65 16.88 -6.01
N GLN A 35 -4.80 17.34 -6.93
CA GLN A 35 -4.78 16.85 -8.31
C GLN A 35 -3.87 15.62 -8.42
N LEU A 36 -4.45 14.41 -8.29
CA LEU A 36 -3.70 13.15 -8.42
C LEU A 36 -3.32 12.81 -9.87
N LEU A 37 -4.17 13.16 -10.84
CA LEU A 37 -3.99 12.83 -12.25
C LEU A 37 -3.55 14.06 -13.04
N THR A 38 -2.37 14.59 -12.72
CA THR A 38 -1.74 15.69 -13.48
C THR A 38 -0.62 15.14 -14.36
N THR A 39 -0.57 15.59 -15.61
CA THR A 39 0.53 15.30 -16.55
C THR A 39 1.57 16.41 -16.58
N ASP A 40 1.30 17.55 -15.94
CA ASP A 40 2.18 18.72 -15.94
C ASP A 40 3.42 18.51 -15.07
N ASN A 41 3.37 17.54 -14.16
CA ASN A 41 4.47 17.14 -13.31
C ASN A 41 5.04 15.78 -13.75
N PRO A 42 6.27 15.72 -14.30
CA PRO A 42 6.91 14.48 -14.71
C PRO A 42 7.02 13.44 -13.58
N LEU A 43 7.14 13.87 -12.31
CA LEU A 43 7.18 12.95 -11.17
C LEU A 43 5.80 12.33 -10.89
N ALA A 44 4.71 13.07 -11.12
CA ALA A 44 3.36 12.52 -10.99
C ALA A 44 3.10 11.47 -12.09
N THR A 45 3.48 11.77 -13.34
CA THR A 45 3.42 10.81 -14.45
C THR A 45 4.26 9.57 -14.17
N LEU A 46 5.49 9.73 -13.69
CA LEU A 46 6.37 8.61 -13.34
C LEU A 46 5.77 7.75 -12.21
N GLY A 47 5.21 8.36 -11.16
CA GLY A 47 4.51 7.65 -10.09
C GLY A 47 3.34 6.82 -10.62
N GLY A 48 2.54 7.38 -11.52
CA GLY A 48 1.44 6.67 -12.17
C GLY A 48 1.91 5.46 -12.99
N ILE A 49 2.97 5.63 -13.79
CA ILE A 49 3.56 4.52 -14.58
C ILE A 49 4.08 3.41 -13.66
N VAL A 50 4.73 3.78 -12.55
CA VAL A 50 5.24 2.83 -11.55
C VAL A 50 4.11 2.10 -10.82
N ALA A 51 2.95 2.73 -10.62
CA ALA A 51 1.79 2.09 -10.03
C ALA A 51 1.04 1.16 -11.00
N ALA A 52 1.05 1.47 -12.30
CA ALA A 52 0.27 0.76 -13.31
C ALA A 52 0.46 -0.78 -13.33
N PRO A 53 1.67 -1.33 -13.09
CA PRO A 53 1.87 -2.77 -12.94
C PRO A 53 0.93 -3.47 -11.96
N GLN A 54 0.45 -2.77 -10.91
CA GLN A 54 -0.48 -3.35 -9.93
C GLN A 54 -1.79 -3.86 -10.55
N ALA A 55 -2.26 -3.25 -11.65
CA ALA A 55 -3.46 -3.71 -12.34
C ALA A 55 -3.29 -5.14 -12.89
N PHE A 56 -2.07 -5.53 -13.28
CA PHE A 56 -1.77 -6.88 -13.78
C PHE A 56 -1.73 -7.94 -12.68
N PHE A 57 -1.76 -7.56 -11.40
CA PHE A 57 -1.85 -8.52 -10.29
C PHE A 57 -3.30 -8.91 -9.98
N ILE A 58 -4.31 -8.21 -10.53
CA ILE A 58 -5.73 -8.60 -10.36
C ILE A 58 -5.96 -10.05 -10.83
N PRO A 59 -5.54 -10.49 -12.03
CA PRO A 59 -5.60 -11.90 -12.43
C PRO A 59 -4.90 -12.86 -11.46
N VAL A 60 -3.75 -12.45 -10.89
CA VAL A 60 -3.02 -13.28 -9.91
C VAL A 60 -3.87 -13.49 -8.66
N PHE A 61 -4.50 -12.44 -8.14
CA PHE A 61 -5.38 -12.54 -6.98
C PHE A 61 -6.62 -13.41 -7.25
N ILE A 62 -7.18 -13.35 -8.46
CA ILE A 62 -8.29 -14.21 -8.87
C ILE A 62 -7.86 -15.68 -8.87
N ILE A 63 -6.69 -16.01 -9.44
CA ILE A 63 -6.16 -17.37 -9.44
C ILE A 63 -5.88 -17.86 -8.01
N VAL A 64 -5.25 -17.04 -7.16
CA VAL A 64 -5.03 -17.40 -5.76
C VAL A 64 -6.36 -17.65 -5.04
N TYR A 65 -7.37 -16.80 -5.24
CA TYR A 65 -8.71 -17.03 -4.69
C TYR A 65 -9.33 -18.36 -5.13
N MET A 66 -9.17 -18.75 -6.40
CA MET A 66 -9.78 -19.95 -6.94
C MET A 66 -9.15 -21.25 -6.44
N TYR A 67 -7.83 -21.25 -6.20
CA TYR A 67 -7.08 -22.49 -5.93
C TYR A 67 -6.52 -22.60 -4.51
N ILE A 68 -6.09 -21.48 -3.92
CA ILE A 68 -5.41 -21.42 -2.62
C ILE A 68 -5.84 -20.16 -1.83
N PRO A 69 -7.15 -19.96 -1.59
CA PRO A 69 -7.69 -18.70 -1.08
C PRO A 69 -7.13 -18.29 0.29
N GLU A 70 -6.66 -19.24 1.09
CA GLU A 70 -6.03 -18.99 2.39
C GLU A 70 -4.77 -18.12 2.31
N TYR A 71 -4.09 -18.11 1.16
CA TYR A 71 -2.90 -17.29 0.91
C TYR A 71 -3.23 -15.91 0.32
N LEU A 72 -4.50 -15.56 0.09
CA LEU A 72 -4.89 -14.24 -0.40
C LEU A 72 -4.25 -13.08 0.40
N PRO A 73 -4.25 -13.09 1.75
CA PRO A 73 -3.65 -12.00 2.51
C PRO A 73 -2.15 -11.87 2.28
N PHE A 74 -1.44 -13.01 2.20
CA PHE A 74 -0.03 -13.04 1.85
C PHE A 74 0.22 -12.43 0.48
N THR A 75 -0.47 -12.92 -0.56
CA THR A 75 -0.23 -12.49 -1.94
C THR A 75 -0.54 -11.01 -2.11
N VAL A 76 -1.68 -10.55 -1.60
CA VAL A 76 -2.07 -9.14 -1.67
C VAL A 76 -1.13 -8.27 -0.86
N GLY A 77 -0.73 -8.68 0.34
CA GLY A 77 0.19 -7.91 1.17
C GLY A 77 1.61 -7.84 0.59
N LEU A 78 2.13 -8.94 0.02
CA LEU A 78 3.46 -8.97 -0.59
C LEU A 78 3.52 -8.15 -1.89
N LEU A 79 2.59 -8.36 -2.80
CA LEU A 79 2.54 -7.64 -4.08
C LEU A 79 2.09 -6.19 -3.89
N GLY A 80 1.14 -5.96 -2.98
CA GLY A 80 0.71 -4.64 -2.55
C GLY A 80 1.77 -3.88 -1.78
N GLY A 81 2.63 -4.53 -0.99
CA GLY A 81 3.75 -3.87 -0.31
C GLY A 81 4.90 -3.51 -1.25
N SER A 82 5.21 -4.39 -2.20
CA SER A 82 6.40 -4.27 -3.05
C SER A 82 6.34 -3.07 -4.00
N HIS A 83 5.15 -2.67 -4.47
CA HIS A 83 5.05 -1.50 -5.36
C HIS A 83 5.42 -0.17 -4.69
N PHE A 84 5.49 -0.11 -3.35
CA PHE A 84 5.99 1.08 -2.68
C PHE A 84 7.50 1.28 -2.88
N LEU A 85 8.24 0.25 -3.33
CA LEU A 85 9.69 0.28 -3.39
C LEU A 85 10.21 1.43 -4.26
N PRO A 86 9.73 1.65 -5.50
CA PRO A 86 10.31 2.68 -6.34
C PRO A 86 10.03 4.10 -5.81
N TYR A 87 8.98 4.26 -4.98
CA TYR A 87 8.65 5.54 -4.36
C TYR A 87 9.69 5.99 -3.32
N MET A 88 10.49 5.07 -2.75
CA MET A 88 11.63 5.47 -1.92
C MET A 88 12.60 6.35 -2.71
N TRP A 89 12.77 6.05 -4.00
CA TRP A 89 13.69 6.76 -4.89
C TRP A 89 13.03 8.00 -5.48
N ILE A 90 11.79 7.88 -5.98
CA ILE A 90 11.02 8.99 -6.56
C ILE A 90 10.85 10.12 -5.55
N TYR A 91 10.46 9.80 -4.31
CA TYR A 91 10.22 10.79 -3.26
C TYR A 91 11.41 10.97 -2.30
N ARG A 92 12.53 10.28 -2.52
CA ARG A 92 13.72 10.31 -1.65
C ARG A 92 13.41 10.07 -0.16
N SER A 93 12.41 9.25 0.12
CA SER A 93 11.86 9.05 1.45
C SER A 93 12.16 7.64 1.97
N LYS A 94 12.72 7.55 3.17
CA LYS A 94 12.99 6.27 3.83
C LYS A 94 11.71 5.63 4.35
N ALA A 95 10.66 6.42 4.58
CA ALA A 95 9.36 5.93 4.96
C ALA A 95 8.79 4.94 3.94
N TYR A 96 8.95 5.19 2.63
CA TYR A 96 8.50 4.25 1.59
C TYR A 96 9.28 2.93 1.61
N LEU A 97 10.59 2.96 1.87
CA LEU A 97 11.38 1.74 2.06
C LEU A 97 10.90 0.95 3.28
N PHE A 98 10.62 1.64 4.40
CA PHE A 98 10.03 1.01 5.58
C PHE A 98 8.69 0.36 5.26
N VAL A 99 7.76 1.08 4.62
CA VAL A 99 6.45 0.57 4.26
C VAL A 99 6.58 -0.66 3.35
N THR A 100 7.46 -0.63 2.35
CA THR A 100 7.72 -1.80 1.49
C THR A 100 8.19 -3.00 2.29
N LEU A 101 9.30 -2.86 3.01
CA LEU A 101 9.92 -4.01 3.68
C LEU A 101 9.03 -4.54 4.79
N ALA A 102 8.46 -3.66 5.62
CA ALA A 102 7.59 -4.05 6.71
C ALA A 102 6.35 -4.77 6.18
N THR A 103 5.70 -4.25 5.14
CA THR A 103 4.49 -4.87 4.58
C THR A 103 4.79 -6.21 3.93
N CYS A 104 5.87 -6.29 3.14
CA CYS A 104 6.27 -7.55 2.48
C CYS A 104 6.66 -8.62 3.51
N LEU A 105 7.49 -8.28 4.48
CA LEU A 105 7.96 -9.22 5.50
C LEU A 105 6.83 -9.62 6.45
N SER A 106 5.98 -8.68 6.89
CA SER A 106 4.82 -9.03 7.72
C SER A 106 3.84 -9.92 6.97
N SER A 107 3.61 -9.68 5.68
CA SER A 107 2.71 -10.50 4.87
C SER A 107 3.28 -11.88 4.63
N LEU A 108 4.60 -12.01 4.41
CA LEU A 108 5.28 -13.30 4.33
C LEU A 108 5.19 -14.07 5.64
N ILE A 109 5.50 -13.43 6.77
CA ILE A 109 5.51 -14.09 8.09
C ILE A 109 4.07 -14.45 8.52
N LEU A 110 3.17 -13.47 8.54
CA LEU A 110 1.82 -13.64 9.07
C LEU A 110 0.88 -14.32 8.08
N GLY A 111 1.02 -14.04 6.78
CA GLY A 111 0.15 -14.61 5.75
C GLY A 111 0.68 -15.91 5.14
N GLY A 112 2.01 -16.10 5.12
CA GLY A 112 2.63 -17.29 4.55
C GLY A 112 2.86 -18.39 5.58
N PHE A 113 3.42 -18.07 6.75
CA PHE A 113 3.73 -19.06 7.79
C PHE A 113 2.64 -19.22 8.85
N LEU A 114 1.79 -18.20 9.06
CA LEU A 114 0.68 -18.23 10.02
C LEU A 114 -0.68 -18.17 9.30
N VAL A 115 -0.84 -18.97 8.25
CA VAL A 115 -1.94 -18.88 7.27
C VAL A 115 -3.34 -18.90 7.90
N ASP A 116 -3.54 -19.68 8.98
CA ASP A 116 -4.82 -19.78 9.71
C ASP A 116 -5.30 -18.44 10.30
N TYR A 117 -4.35 -17.52 10.54
CA TYR A 117 -4.59 -16.19 11.11
C TYR A 117 -4.42 -15.07 10.07
N ALA A 118 -4.07 -15.39 8.83
CA ALA A 118 -3.68 -14.45 7.78
C ALA A 118 -4.72 -13.35 7.56
N PHE A 119 -6.00 -13.72 7.46
CA PHE A 119 -7.11 -12.80 7.22
C PHE A 119 -7.37 -11.80 8.34
N THR A 120 -6.78 -12.01 9.52
CA THR A 120 -6.89 -11.10 10.67
C THR A 120 -5.58 -10.35 10.90
N LEU A 121 -4.46 -11.07 10.96
CA LEU A 121 -3.17 -10.47 11.32
C LEU A 121 -2.57 -9.61 10.20
N VAL A 122 -2.73 -10.01 8.94
CA VAL A 122 -2.15 -9.23 7.82
C VAL A 122 -2.81 -7.85 7.68
N PRO A 123 -4.15 -7.69 7.65
CA PRO A 123 -4.78 -6.37 7.64
C PRO A 123 -4.37 -5.49 8.82
N LEU A 124 -4.32 -6.06 10.03
CA LEU A 124 -3.91 -5.31 11.22
C LEU A 124 -2.44 -4.83 11.11
N ALA A 125 -1.56 -5.70 10.62
CA ALA A 125 -0.18 -5.32 10.34
C ALA A 125 -0.11 -4.21 9.29
N ILE A 126 -0.84 -4.31 8.17
CA ILE A 126 -0.89 -3.28 7.12
C ILE A 126 -1.36 -1.94 7.69
N VAL A 127 -2.43 -1.92 8.49
CA VAL A 127 -2.93 -0.69 9.13
C VAL A 127 -1.86 -0.06 10.03
N ALA A 128 -1.21 -0.86 10.89
CA ALA A 128 -0.16 -0.37 11.77
C ALA A 128 1.05 0.17 10.99
N ILE A 129 1.47 -0.55 9.94
CA ILE A 129 2.61 -0.18 9.09
C ILE A 129 2.30 1.10 8.30
N TYR A 130 1.12 1.21 7.67
CA TYR A 130 0.74 2.39 6.91
C TYR A 130 0.56 3.60 7.81
N GLY A 131 -0.05 3.44 8.99
CA GLY A 131 -0.12 4.51 9.99
C GLY A 131 1.26 5.01 10.42
N SER A 132 2.19 4.07 10.67
CA SER A 132 3.60 4.40 10.97
C SER A 132 4.29 5.08 9.78
N GLY A 133 4.04 4.63 8.55
CA GLY A 133 4.55 5.21 7.32
C GLY A 133 4.11 6.66 7.13
N VAL A 134 2.81 6.95 7.33
CA VAL A 134 2.28 8.33 7.29
C VAL A 134 2.97 9.20 8.31
N TRP A 135 3.13 8.71 9.55
CA TRP A 135 3.83 9.45 10.59
C TRP A 135 5.30 9.74 10.22
N LEU A 136 6.01 8.75 9.65
CA LEU A 136 7.39 8.92 9.18
C LEU A 136 7.48 9.94 8.04
N ILE A 137 6.57 9.91 7.06
CA ILE A 137 6.52 10.88 5.96
C ILE A 137 6.31 12.30 6.52
N ILE A 138 5.38 12.48 7.46
CA ILE A 138 5.15 13.80 8.09
C ILE A 138 6.42 14.29 8.81
N LYS A 139 7.16 13.39 9.45
CA LYS A 139 8.42 13.72 10.12
C LYS A 139 9.50 14.13 9.11
N GLU A 140 9.64 13.40 8.00
CA GLU A 140 10.59 13.72 6.91
C GLU A 140 10.26 15.10 6.30
N LEU A 141 9.00 15.36 5.97
CA LEU A 141 8.57 16.66 5.42
C LEU A 141 8.86 17.83 6.38
N LYS A 142 8.65 17.66 7.69
CA LYS A 142 8.99 18.69 8.69
C LYS A 142 10.50 18.95 8.74
N GLN A 143 11.32 17.91 8.67
CA GLN A 143 12.78 18.04 8.68
C GLN A 143 13.30 18.73 7.41
N GLU A 144 12.73 18.40 6.25
CA GLU A 144 13.07 19.05 4.98
C GLU A 144 12.71 20.54 5.00
N ALA A 145 11.54 20.91 5.52
CA ALA A 145 11.13 22.31 5.64
C ALA A 145 12.08 23.14 6.53
N VAL A 146 12.51 22.58 7.67
CA VAL A 146 13.50 23.22 8.56
C VAL A 146 14.84 23.36 7.85
N SER A 147 15.33 22.29 7.22
CA SER A 147 16.60 22.30 6.48
C SER A 147 16.59 23.30 5.32
N GLN A 148 15.48 23.43 4.61
CA GLN A 148 15.33 24.42 3.53
C GLN A 148 15.36 25.85 4.07
N LYS A 149 14.68 26.11 5.18
CA LYS A 149 14.71 27.43 5.85
C LYS A 149 16.14 27.81 6.28
N ASP A 150 16.88 26.88 6.87
CA ASP A 150 18.26 27.12 7.32
C ASP A 150 19.23 27.39 6.16
N ARG A 151 18.99 26.79 4.98
CA ARG A 151 19.77 27.05 3.75
C ARG A 151 19.51 28.42 3.15
N LEU A 152 18.31 28.97 3.31
CA LEU A 152 17.93 30.30 2.81
C LEU A 152 18.43 31.45 3.71
N LEU A 153 18.75 31.14 4.97
CA LEU A 153 19.26 32.12 5.95
C LEU A 153 20.80 32.20 5.99
N LYS A 154 21.49 31.34 5.23
CA LYS A 154 22.95 31.37 5.02
C LYS A 154 23.28 32.00 3.69
#